data_AF-A0A4R1YRE9-F1
#
_entry.id   AF-A0A4R1YRE9-F1
#
_cell.length_a   1.000
_cell.length_b   1.000
_cell.length_c   1.000
_cell.angle_alpha   90.00
_cell.angle_beta   90.00
_cell.angle_gamma   90.00
#
_symmetry.space_group_name_H-M   'P 1'
#
loop_
_entity.id
_entity.type
_entity.pdbx_description
1 polymer ?
#
loop_
_entity_poly.entity_id
_entity_poly.type
_entity_poly.pdbx_seq_one_letter_code
_entity_poly.pdbx_strand_id
1 'polypeptide(L)'
;MPANWDAVQKITNGRVELAKGPLDLTANQKPKWVDAWIVQSSTGSAQTYYGSESSGAFAVAGKWIANTRLYNRGTFQPGPAVGIALVYWKDGNQNGYIWWSEDPIELVY
;
A
#
# COMPACT_ATOMS: atom_id res chain seq x y z
N MET A 1 -13.71 -3.17 7.29
CA MET A 1 -13.05 -3.68 6.07
C MET A 1 -11.63 -4.06 6.45
N PRO A 2 -11.05 -5.13 5.88
CA PRO A 2 -9.65 -5.45 6.17
C PRO A 2 -8.76 -4.33 5.56
N ALA A 3 -7.77 -3.87 6.33
CA ALA A 3 -7.03 -2.64 6.05
C ALA A 3 -5.70 -2.90 5.31
N ASN A 4 -5.37 -2.03 4.36
CA ASN A 4 -4.16 -2.08 3.54
C ASN A 4 -2.98 -1.30 4.11
N TRP A 5 -3.24 -0.56 5.18
CA TRP A 5 -2.29 0.10 6.04
C TRP A 5 -2.63 -0.27 7.48
N ASP A 6 -1.62 -0.53 8.31
CA ASP A 6 -1.85 -0.69 9.74
C ASP A 6 -2.41 0.63 10.31
N ALA A 7 -3.37 0.56 11.24
CA ALA A 7 -3.95 1.76 11.85
C ALA A 7 -2.90 2.63 12.56
N VAL A 8 -1.79 2.00 12.98
CA VAL A 8 -0.58 2.63 13.49
C VAL A 8 0.59 2.17 12.62
N GLN A 9 1.25 3.11 11.94
CA GLN A 9 2.39 2.85 11.05
C GLN A 9 3.67 3.42 11.67
N LYS A 10 4.73 2.62 11.65
CA LYS A 10 6.03 3.08 12.14
C LYS A 10 6.76 3.95 11.13
N ILE A 11 7.41 4.98 11.62
CA ILE A 11 8.32 5.84 10.88
C ILE A 11 9.75 5.68 11.40
N THR A 12 10.67 5.36 10.50
CA THR A 12 12.10 5.30 10.80
C THR A 12 12.85 6.23 9.87
N ASN A 13 13.66 7.14 10.42
CA ASN A 13 14.37 8.17 9.66
C ASN A 13 13.44 8.98 8.73
N GLY A 14 12.23 9.28 9.21
CA GLY A 14 11.21 10.02 8.46
C GLY A 14 10.62 9.26 7.28
N ARG A 15 10.70 7.93 7.28
CA ARG A 15 10.13 7.04 6.27
C ARG A 15 9.17 6.08 6.92
N VAL A 16 8.01 5.92 6.31
CA VAL A 16 7.00 4.96 6.75
C VAL A 16 7.47 3.55 6.38
N GLU A 17 7.06 2.54 7.13
CA GLU A 17 7.27 1.13 6.80
C GLU A 17 6.48 0.70 5.55
N LEU A 18 6.83 -0.47 5.00
CA LEU A 18 6.19 -0.97 3.77
C LEU A 18 4.73 -1.31 4.04
N ALA A 19 3.85 -0.84 3.15
CA ALA A 19 2.44 -1.18 3.18
C ALA A 19 2.23 -2.66 2.84
N LYS A 20 1.19 -3.24 3.42
CA LYS A 20 0.79 -4.63 3.22
C LYS A 20 -0.69 -4.74 3.55
N GLY A 21 -1.38 -5.63 2.88
CA GLY A 21 -2.82 -5.73 3.07
C GLY A 21 -3.41 -7.08 2.71
N PRO A 22 -4.68 -7.29 3.11
CA PRO A 22 -5.51 -8.32 2.53
C PRO A 22 -5.60 -8.16 1.01
N LEU A 23 -5.82 -9.26 0.32
CA LEU A 23 -6.13 -9.28 -1.11
C LEU A 23 -7.46 -9.99 -1.32
N ASP A 24 -8.51 -9.22 -1.59
CA ASP A 24 -9.87 -9.72 -1.79
C ASP A 24 -10.14 -9.95 -3.28
N LEU A 25 -9.59 -11.06 -3.80
CA LEU A 25 -9.78 -11.50 -5.18
C LEU A 25 -10.47 -12.86 -5.20
N THR A 26 -11.36 -13.06 -6.17
CA THR A 26 -11.92 -14.38 -6.48
C THR A 26 -10.85 -15.30 -7.07
N ALA A 27 -11.08 -16.61 -7.05
CA ALA A 27 -10.08 -17.60 -7.50
C ALA A 27 -9.58 -17.43 -8.95
N ASN A 28 -10.37 -16.79 -9.82
CA ASN A 28 -10.00 -16.56 -11.22
C ASN A 28 -9.25 -15.23 -11.44
N GLN A 29 -9.35 -14.30 -10.49
CA GLN A 29 -8.71 -12.99 -10.58
C GLN A 29 -7.26 -13.08 -10.11
N LYS A 30 -6.34 -12.90 -11.06
CA LYS A 30 -4.89 -12.92 -10.81
C LYS A 30 -4.38 -11.50 -10.59
N PRO A 31 -3.82 -11.17 -9.42
CA PRO A 31 -3.20 -9.87 -9.20
C PRO A 31 -1.95 -9.74 -10.09
N LYS A 32 -1.67 -8.54 -10.58
CA LYS A 32 -0.52 -8.27 -11.46
C LYS A 32 0.42 -7.25 -10.87
N TRP A 33 -0.11 -6.16 -10.32
CA TRP A 33 0.66 -5.17 -9.61
C TRP A 33 -0.19 -4.44 -8.57
N VAL A 34 0.48 -3.85 -7.60
CA VAL A 34 -0.10 -3.02 -6.54
C VAL A 34 0.71 -1.75 -6.42
N ASP A 35 0.01 -0.61 -6.38
CA ASP A 35 0.58 0.68 -5.99
C ASP A 35 -0.01 1.08 -4.64
N ALA A 36 0.83 1.53 -3.73
CA ALA A 36 0.40 2.04 -2.44
C ALA A 36 1.11 3.35 -2.14
N TRP A 37 0.41 4.34 -1.61
CA TRP A 37 1.01 5.61 -1.26
C TRP A 37 0.46 6.17 0.04
N ILE A 38 1.32 6.90 0.74
CA ILE A 38 0.98 7.58 1.97
C ILE A 38 1.33 9.05 1.87
N VAL A 39 0.45 9.90 2.38
CA VAL A 39 0.61 11.36 2.39
C VAL A 39 0.36 11.92 3.80
N GLN A 40 1.15 12.91 4.19
CA GLN A 40 0.97 13.65 5.44
C GLN A 40 0.96 15.15 5.15
N SER A 41 -0.17 15.80 5.38
CA SER A 41 -0.38 17.22 5.05
C SER A 41 0.46 18.16 5.90
N SER A 42 0.63 17.89 7.20
CA SER A 42 1.37 18.74 8.14
C SER A 42 2.84 18.94 7.76
N THR A 43 3.44 17.96 7.09
CA THR A 43 4.84 17.97 6.65
C THR A 43 4.98 18.09 5.12
N GLY A 44 3.88 18.00 4.37
CA GLY A 44 3.89 17.88 2.91
C GLY A 44 4.59 16.61 2.41
N SER A 45 4.71 15.59 3.26
CA SER A 45 5.45 14.36 2.95
C SER A 45 4.59 13.38 2.15
N ALA A 46 5.24 12.66 1.23
CA ALA A 46 4.60 11.65 0.41
C ALA A 46 5.58 10.50 0.13
N GLN A 47 5.10 9.27 0.15
CA GLN A 47 5.90 8.10 -0.17
C GLN A 47 5.05 7.07 -0.91
N THR A 48 5.59 6.54 -2.00
CA THR A 48 4.91 5.58 -2.88
C THR A 48 5.69 4.29 -2.96
N TYR A 49 4.95 3.20 -2.97
CA TYR A 49 5.40 1.85 -3.04
C TYR A 49 4.77 1.12 -4.21
N TYR A 50 5.51 0.14 -4.71
CA TYR A 50 5.09 -0.76 -5.75
C TYR A 50 5.36 -2.20 -5.35
N GLY A 51 4.49 -3.08 -5.82
CA GLY A 51 4.66 -4.52 -5.81
C GLY A 51 4.11 -5.13 -7.09
N SER A 52 4.66 -6.24 -7.51
CA SER A 52 4.26 -6.98 -8.71
C SER A 52 4.34 -8.49 -8.49
N GLU A 53 3.72 -9.24 -9.39
CA GLU A 53 3.90 -10.69 -9.47
C GLU A 53 5.38 -11.07 -9.60
N SER A 54 6.13 -10.38 -10.47
CA SER A 54 7.56 -10.64 -10.70
C SER A 54 8.46 -10.32 -9.52
N SER A 55 8.03 -9.42 -8.63
CA SER A 55 8.78 -9.04 -7.42
C SER A 55 8.34 -9.86 -6.19
N GLY A 56 7.36 -10.76 -6.35
CA GLY A 56 6.86 -11.62 -5.28
C GLY A 56 5.86 -10.95 -4.33
N ALA A 57 5.30 -9.79 -4.71
CA ALA A 57 4.35 -9.05 -3.87
C ALA A 57 3.10 -9.86 -3.50
N PHE A 58 2.75 -10.87 -4.31
CA PHE A 58 1.59 -11.74 -4.14
C PHE A 58 1.97 -13.20 -3.81
N ALA A 59 3.17 -13.43 -3.27
CA ALA A 59 3.65 -14.78 -2.94
C ALA A 59 2.84 -15.47 -1.84
N VAL A 60 2.10 -14.71 -1.02
CA VAL A 60 1.22 -15.23 0.04
C VAL A 60 -0.23 -15.13 -0.42
N ALA A 61 -0.93 -16.26 -0.41
CA ALA A 61 -2.34 -16.31 -0.80
C ALA A 61 -3.20 -15.34 0.05
N GLY A 62 -4.07 -14.58 -0.62
CA GLY A 62 -4.97 -13.62 0.02
C GLY A 62 -4.29 -12.40 0.64
N LYS A 63 -3.02 -12.14 0.32
CA LYS A 63 -2.26 -10.98 0.82
C LYS A 63 -1.42 -10.35 -0.28
N TRP A 64 -1.08 -9.09 -0.06
CA TRP A 64 -0.05 -8.40 -0.83
C TRP A 64 0.92 -7.69 0.11
N ILE A 65 2.17 -7.54 -0.34
CA ILE A 65 3.22 -6.82 0.39
C ILE A 65 3.95 -5.91 -0.60
N ALA A 66 4.02 -4.62 -0.30
CA ALA A 66 4.91 -3.71 -1.03
C ALA A 66 6.35 -4.15 -0.83
N ASN A 67 7.15 -4.17 -1.90
CA ASN A 67 8.55 -4.59 -1.84
C ASN A 67 9.50 -3.58 -2.47
N THR A 68 8.97 -2.55 -3.14
CA THR A 68 9.77 -1.52 -3.81
C THR A 68 9.26 -0.14 -3.41
N ARG A 69 10.15 0.77 -3.02
CA ARG A 69 9.83 2.19 -2.84
C ARG A 69 10.14 2.94 -4.13
N LEU A 70 9.11 3.49 -4.78
CA LEU A 70 9.26 4.19 -6.07
C LEU A 70 9.53 5.68 -5.92
N TYR A 71 8.83 6.33 -4.99
CA TYR A 71 8.89 7.78 -4.82
C TYR A 71 8.89 8.15 -3.35
N ASN A 72 9.59 9.22 -3.01
CA ASN A 72 9.63 9.76 -1.66
C ASN A 72 9.92 11.27 -1.67
N ARG A 73 9.11 12.04 -0.94
CA ARG A 73 9.23 13.49 -0.75
C ARG A 73 9.00 13.85 0.72
N GLY A 74 9.79 14.80 1.24
CA GLY A 74 9.65 15.27 2.61
C GLY A 74 10.17 14.28 3.65
N THR A 75 9.76 14.47 4.90
CA THR A 75 10.13 13.67 6.08
C THR A 75 8.88 13.55 6.94
N PHE A 76 8.36 12.33 7.09
CA PHE A 76 7.20 12.07 7.94
C PHE A 76 7.52 12.35 9.40
N GLN A 77 6.52 12.83 10.14
CA GLN A 77 6.55 13.02 11.59
C GLN A 77 5.39 12.26 12.24
N PRO A 78 5.43 12.01 13.55
CA PRO A 78 4.30 11.41 14.25
C PRO A 78 3.02 12.24 14.07
N GLY A 79 1.88 11.57 14.01
CA GLY A 79 0.57 12.17 13.78
C GLY A 79 -0.17 11.58 12.57
N PRO A 80 -1.32 12.16 12.22
CA PRO A 80 -2.21 11.60 11.22
C PRO A 80 -1.63 11.70 9.80
N ALA A 81 -1.93 10.68 9.00
CA ALA A 81 -1.65 10.59 7.58
C ALA A 81 -2.79 9.84 6.86
N VAL A 82 -2.75 9.83 5.54
CA VAL A 82 -3.69 9.06 4.70
C VAL A 82 -2.92 8.01 3.93
N GLY A 83 -3.30 6.75 4.09
CA GLY A 83 -2.80 5.62 3.33
C GLY A 83 -3.77 5.26 2.22
N ILE A 84 -3.24 4.97 1.03
CA ILE A 84 -4.03 4.56 -0.13
C ILE A 84 -3.32 3.36 -0.78
N ALA A 85 -4.10 2.42 -1.31
CA ALA A 85 -3.58 1.28 -2.06
C ALA A 85 -4.52 0.93 -3.22
N LEU A 86 -3.95 0.44 -4.30
CA LEU A 86 -4.65 0.03 -5.51
C LEU A 86 -3.99 -1.23 -6.09
N VAL A 87 -4.79 -2.27 -6.26
CA VAL A 87 -4.36 -3.53 -6.89
C VAL A 87 -5.02 -3.65 -8.25
N TYR A 88 -4.21 -3.92 -9.27
CA TYR A 88 -4.66 -4.32 -10.59
C TYR A 88 -4.69 -5.85 -10.72
N TRP A 89 -5.77 -6.39 -11.26
CA TRP A 89 -5.95 -7.81 -11.49
C TRP A 89 -6.42 -8.12 -12.92
N LYS A 90 -6.20 -9.37 -13.34
CA LYS A 90 -6.64 -9.94 -14.62
C LYS A 90 -7.43 -11.23 -14.42
N ASP A 91 -8.48 -11.43 -15.19
CA ASP A 91 -9.21 -12.69 -15.35
C ASP A 91 -9.47 -12.94 -16.85
N GLY A 92 -8.63 -13.77 -17.48
CA GLY A 92 -8.63 -13.94 -18.93
C GLY A 92 -8.39 -12.62 -19.67
N ASN A 93 -9.42 -12.17 -20.41
CA ASN A 93 -9.42 -10.88 -21.12
C ASN A 93 -10.00 -9.73 -20.29
N GLN A 94 -10.58 -10.02 -19.12
CA GLN A 94 -11.10 -9.00 -18.21
C GLN A 94 -9.98 -8.47 -17.33
N ASN A 95 -10.05 -7.18 -17.05
CA ASN A 95 -9.13 -6.53 -16.12
C ASN A 95 -9.93 -5.66 -15.16
N GLY A 96 -9.40 -5.44 -13.97
CA GLY A 96 -10.03 -4.55 -13.01
C GLY A 96 -9.07 -4.04 -11.95
N TYR A 97 -9.61 -3.18 -11.11
CA TYR A 97 -8.90 -2.55 -10.02
C TYR A 97 -9.70 -2.72 -8.74
N ILE A 98 -8.99 -2.90 -7.64
CA ILE A 98 -9.54 -2.74 -6.29
C ILE A 98 -8.71 -1.66 -5.62
N TRP A 99 -9.35 -0.70 -4.98
CA TRP A 99 -8.69 0.39 -4.31
C TRP A 99 -9.24 0.58 -2.90
N TRP A 100 -8.38 1.06 -2.01
CA TRP A 100 -8.65 1.28 -0.60
C TRP A 100 -8.03 2.60 -0.16
N SER A 101 -8.66 3.24 0.82
CA SER A 101 -8.12 4.40 1.51
C SER A 101 -8.36 4.26 3.00
N GLU A 102 -7.31 4.46 3.79
CA GLU A 102 -7.33 4.48 5.24
C GLU A 102 -7.02 5.90 5.72
N ASP A 103 -8.02 6.55 6.32
CA ASP A 103 -7.94 7.91 6.86
C ASP A 103 -8.73 8.00 8.18
N PRO A 104 -8.08 8.33 9.31
CA PRO A 104 -6.64 8.52 9.46
C PRO A 104 -5.89 7.19 9.66
N ILE A 105 -4.62 7.17 9.26
CA ILE A 105 -3.61 6.28 9.84
C ILE A 105 -2.68 7.10 10.74
N GLU A 106 -2.32 6.55 11.90
CA GLU A 106 -1.47 7.23 12.87
C GLU A 106 -0.01 6.87 12.64
N LEU A 107 0.87 7.87 12.49
CA LEU A 107 2.30 7.68 12.37
C LEU A 107 2.98 7.78 13.74
N VAL A 108 3.86 6.84 14.06
CA VAL A 108 4.64 6.80 15.30
C VAL A 108 6.09 6.41 15.04
N TYR A 109 7.02 6.75 15.91
CA TYR A 109 8.41 6.28 15.80
C TYR A 109 8.56 4.77 16.04
#